data_AF-A0A968KJH9-F1
#
_entry.id   AF-A0A968KJH9-F1
#
_cell.length_a   1.000
_cell.length_b   1.000
_cell.length_c   1.000
_cell.angle_alpha   90.00
_cell.angle_beta   90.00
_cell.angle_gamma   90.00
#
_symmetry.space_group_name_H-M   'P 1'
#
loop_
_entity.id
_entity.type
_entity.pdbx_description
1 polymer ?
#
loop_
_entity_poly.entity_id
_entity_poly.type
_entity_poly.pdbx_seq_one_letter_code
_entity_poly.pdbx_strand_id
1 'polypeptide(L)'
;LNLLDLRKEEADPFLTELYHSLKDKTTMKLAVLLHDIGKGARTSDQDDEELMGARMVPSILENLSFGDKPRRIRDVAFLVEKHLTMYDLMLLDPEDDDTYEMVWDLVHQDKERFKM
;
A
#
# COMPACT_ATOMS: atom_id res chain seq x y z
N LEU A 1 9.81 8.54 11.29
CA LEU A 1 10.37 9.72 10.59
C LEU A 1 10.81 9.24 9.20
N ASN A 2 10.39 9.90 8.11
CA ASN A 2 10.68 9.45 6.74
C ASN A 2 12.15 9.73 6.38
N LEU A 3 12.96 8.67 6.31
CA LEU A 3 14.40 8.80 6.02
C LEU A 3 14.68 9.34 4.61
N LEU A 4 13.78 9.10 3.65
CA LEU A 4 13.87 9.63 2.28
C LEU A 4 13.82 11.16 2.24
N ASP A 5 13.14 11.80 3.21
CA ASP A 5 13.08 13.26 3.32
C ASP A 5 14.21 13.83 4.20
N LEU A 6 14.73 13.06 5.15
CA LEU A 6 15.61 13.55 6.23
C LEU A 6 17.10 13.29 5.99
N ARG A 7 17.44 12.25 5.23
CA ARG A 7 18.82 11.84 4.98
C ARG A 7 19.04 11.55 3.50
N LYS A 8 18.77 12.55 2.67
CA LYS A 8 18.89 12.45 1.20
C LYS A 8 20.25 11.94 0.72
N GLU A 9 21.32 12.24 1.46
CA GLU A 9 22.69 11.83 1.14
C GLU A 9 22.96 10.35 1.45
N GLU A 10 22.14 9.72 2.31
CA GLU A 10 22.24 8.30 2.70
C GLU A 10 21.16 7.43 2.04
N ALA A 11 20.14 8.05 1.43
CA ALA A 11 19.01 7.34 0.83
C ALA A 11 19.34 6.91 -0.61
N ASP A 12 18.76 5.77 -1.02
CA ASP A 12 18.85 5.32 -2.40
C ASP A 12 18.25 6.39 -3.34
N PRO A 13 18.98 6.84 -4.39
CA PRO A 13 18.53 7.90 -5.28
C PRO A 13 17.23 7.56 -6.02
N PHE A 14 17.07 6.30 -6.44
CA PHE A 14 15.89 5.83 -7.15
C PHE A 14 14.67 5.82 -6.23
N LEU A 15 14.79 5.30 -5.00
CA LEU A 15 13.70 5.31 -4.03
C LEU A 15 13.30 6.74 -3.63
N THR A 16 14.28 7.63 -3.54
CA THR A 16 14.06 9.06 -3.26
C THR A 16 13.27 9.71 -4.40
N GLU A 17 13.69 9.52 -5.65
CA GLU A 17 13.01 10.03 -6.83
C GLU A 17 11.57 9.48 -6.93
N LEU A 18 11.41 8.16 -6.77
CA LEU A 18 10.12 7.48 -6.80
C LEU A 18 9.17 8.07 -5.75
N TYR A 19 9.60 8.18 -4.50
CA TYR A 19 8.78 8.79 -3.45
C TYR A 19 8.45 10.26 -3.75
N HIS A 20 9.37 11.03 -4.35
CA HIS A 20 9.11 12.41 -4.72
C HIS A 20 8.16 12.56 -5.91
N SER A 21 8.05 11.56 -6.78
CA SER A 21 7.11 11.52 -7.92
C SER A 21 5.65 11.28 -7.51
N LEU A 22 5.42 10.74 -6.30
CA LEU A 22 4.07 10.44 -5.81
C LEU A 22 3.23 11.72 -5.64
N LYS A 23 2.01 11.69 -6.20
CA LYS A 23 1.05 12.79 -6.09
C LYS A 23 0.43 12.89 -4.69
N ASP A 24 0.00 11.76 -4.10
CA ASP A 24 -0.53 11.72 -2.74
C ASP A 24 0.41 10.96 -1.79
N LYS A 25 1.41 11.67 -1.27
CA LYS A 25 2.33 11.16 -0.25
C LYS A 25 1.64 10.82 1.07
N THR A 26 0.44 11.36 1.33
CA THR A 26 -0.29 11.08 2.57
C THR A 26 -0.85 9.66 2.54
N THR A 27 -1.44 9.26 1.41
CA THR A 27 -1.91 7.89 1.18
C THR A 27 -0.78 6.89 1.40
N MET A 28 0.39 7.13 0.79
CA MET A 28 1.55 6.24 0.96
C MET A 28 2.02 6.14 2.42
N LYS A 29 2.13 7.28 3.13
CA LYS A 29 2.54 7.29 4.55
C LYS A 29 1.55 6.55 5.45
N LEU A 30 0.25 6.71 5.20
CA LEU A 30 -0.79 6.02 5.96
C LEU A 30 -0.77 4.51 5.67
N ALA A 31 -0.62 4.11 4.40
CA ALA A 31 -0.50 2.71 4.03
C ALA A 31 0.72 2.06 4.70
N VAL A 32 1.90 2.69 4.65
CA VAL A 32 3.10 2.18 5.32
C VAL A 32 2.92 2.10 6.85
N LEU A 33 2.25 3.08 7.46
CA LEU A 33 1.97 3.06 8.90
C LEU A 33 1.01 1.93 9.29
N LEU A 34 0.08 1.56 8.41
CA LEU A 34 -1.01 0.63 8.70
C LEU A 34 -0.87 -0.75 8.04
N HIS A 35 0.17 -1.00 7.22
CA HIS A 35 0.27 -2.20 6.39
C HIS A 35 0.09 -3.51 7.19
N ASP A 36 0.67 -3.55 8.39
CA ASP A 36 0.66 -4.71 9.28
C ASP A 36 -0.38 -4.63 10.41
N ILE A 37 -1.34 -3.69 10.35
CA ILE A 37 -2.27 -3.44 11.46
C ILE A 37 -3.14 -4.67 11.81
N GLY A 38 -3.39 -5.55 10.84
CA GLY A 38 -4.15 -6.78 11.05
C GLY A 38 -3.48 -7.80 11.97
N LYS A 39 -2.15 -7.74 12.15
CA LYS A 39 -1.41 -8.63 13.07
C LYS A 39 -1.94 -8.57 14.51
N GLY A 40 -2.38 -7.39 14.95
CA GLY A 40 -2.94 -7.20 16.29
C GLY A 40 -4.39 -7.67 16.46
N ALA A 41 -5.10 -7.95 15.35
CA ALA A 41 -6.50 -8.35 15.35
C ALA A 41 -6.70 -9.84 15.04
N ARG A 42 -5.63 -10.55 14.69
CA ARG A 42 -5.67 -11.96 14.31
C ARG A 42 -6.11 -12.85 15.48
N THR A 43 -7.14 -13.66 15.24
CA THR A 43 -7.73 -14.56 16.25
C THR A 43 -7.36 -16.02 16.02
N SER A 44 -6.96 -16.36 14.80
CA SER A 44 -6.46 -17.67 14.40
C SER A 44 -5.35 -17.55 13.36
N ASP A 45 -4.51 -18.59 13.21
CA ASP A 45 -3.50 -18.63 12.13
C ASP A 45 -4.11 -18.80 10.73
N GLN A 46 -5.43 -18.93 10.62
CA GLN A 46 -6.17 -18.98 9.35
C GLN A 46 -6.74 -17.63 8.93
N ASP A 47 -6.62 -16.58 9.75
CA ASP A 47 -7.13 -15.26 9.38
C ASP A 47 -6.06 -14.50 8.57
N ASP A 48 -6.40 -14.13 7.34
CA ASP A 48 -5.58 -13.29 6.47
C ASP A 48 -5.40 -11.89 7.08
N GLU A 49 -4.18 -11.59 7.53
CA GLU A 49 -3.89 -10.37 8.30
C GLU A 49 -4.02 -9.10 7.48
N GLU A 50 -3.64 -9.14 6.21
CA GLU A 50 -3.81 -8.08 5.24
C GLU A 50 -5.28 -7.75 4.98
N LEU A 51 -6.15 -8.77 4.91
CA LEU A 51 -7.59 -8.60 4.70
C LEU A 51 -8.25 -8.01 5.94
N MET A 52 -7.88 -8.48 7.13
CA MET A 52 -8.35 -7.89 8.39
C MET A 52 -7.88 -6.44 8.52
N GLY A 53 -6.61 -6.17 8.24
CA GLY A 53 -6.05 -4.83 8.28
C GLY A 53 -6.79 -3.87 7.36
N ALA A 54 -7.06 -4.29 6.12
CA ALA A 54 -7.82 -3.51 5.15
C ALA A 54 -9.25 -3.18 5.62
N ARG A 55 -9.93 -4.13 6.29
CA ARG A 55 -11.27 -3.90 6.87
C ARG A 55 -11.25 -2.90 8.05
N MET A 56 -10.13 -2.76 8.75
CA MET A 56 -9.97 -1.81 9.85
C MET A 56 -9.68 -0.38 9.36
N VAL A 57 -9.05 -0.23 8.19
CA VAL A 57 -8.63 1.08 7.65
C VAL A 57 -9.75 2.12 7.61
N PRO A 58 -10.98 1.83 7.11
CA PRO A 58 -12.05 2.83 7.08
C PRO A 58 -12.34 3.44 8.45
N SER A 59 -12.57 2.60 9.47
CA SER A 59 -12.84 3.06 10.83
C SER A 59 -11.67 3.85 11.43
N ILE A 60 -10.43 3.39 11.22
CA ILE A 60 -9.23 4.09 11.70
C ILE A 60 -9.14 5.49 11.07
N LEU A 61 -9.27 5.57 9.75
CA LEU A 61 -9.11 6.83 9.03
C LEU A 61 -10.28 7.80 9.25
N GLU A 62 -11.50 7.30 9.42
CA GLU A 62 -12.65 8.12 9.85
C GLU A 62 -12.39 8.78 11.21
N ASN A 63 -11.89 8.02 12.18
CA ASN A 63 -11.52 8.53 13.51
C ASN A 63 -10.34 9.51 13.47
N LEU A 64 -9.46 9.39 12.48
CA LEU A 64 -8.36 10.33 12.23
C LEU A 64 -8.76 11.55 11.38
N SER A 65 -10.07 11.82 11.24
CA SER A 65 -10.61 12.96 10.48
C SER A 65 -10.31 12.92 8.97
N PHE A 66 -10.18 11.74 8.38
CA PHE A 66 -10.13 11.55 6.92
C PHE A 66 -11.49 11.14 6.31
N GLY A 67 -12.58 11.19 7.09
CA GLY A 67 -13.92 10.81 6.62
C GLY A 67 -14.45 11.62 5.43
N ASP A 68 -13.92 12.83 5.22
CA ASP A 68 -14.21 13.69 4.06
C ASP A 68 -13.45 13.27 2.78
N LYS A 69 -12.56 12.27 2.85
CA LYS A 69 -11.68 11.82 1.76
C LYS A 69 -11.89 10.34 1.45
N PRO A 70 -13.05 9.96 0.90
CA PRO A 70 -13.41 8.56 0.65
C PRO A 70 -12.45 7.87 -0.33
N ARG A 71 -11.89 8.60 -1.31
CA ARG A 71 -10.87 8.05 -2.22
C ARG A 71 -9.63 7.59 -1.46
N ARG A 72 -9.07 8.44 -0.58
CA ARG A 72 -7.90 8.09 0.23
C ARG A 72 -8.16 6.88 1.12
N ILE A 73 -9.34 6.80 1.73
CA ILE A 73 -9.71 5.65 2.56
C ILE A 73 -9.65 4.36 1.74
N ARG A 74 -10.23 4.35 0.54
CA ARG A 74 -10.20 3.19 -0.37
C ARG A 74 -8.79 2.86 -0.85
N ASP A 75 -8.01 3.87 -1.19
CA ASP A 75 -6.65 3.69 -1.70
C ASP A 75 -5.73 3.11 -0.60
N VAL A 76 -5.81 3.64 0.64
CA VAL A 76 -5.06 3.07 1.78
C VAL A 76 -5.54 1.65 2.08
N ALA A 77 -6.85 1.39 2.09
CA ALA A 77 -7.37 0.05 2.37
C ALA A 77 -6.89 -0.97 1.34
N PHE A 78 -6.87 -0.61 0.06
CA PHE A 78 -6.32 -1.45 -1.01
C PHE A 78 -4.81 -1.71 -0.81
N LEU A 79 -4.03 -0.68 -0.52
CA LEU A 79 -2.58 -0.84 -0.32
C LEU A 79 -2.28 -1.74 0.89
N VAL A 80 -3.07 -1.63 1.97
CA VAL A 80 -2.97 -2.53 3.13
C VAL A 80 -3.40 -3.95 2.74
N GLU A 81 -4.48 -4.14 1.99
CA GLU A 81 -4.91 -5.47 1.57
C GLU A 81 -3.87 -6.17 0.69
N LYS A 82 -3.20 -5.42 -0.19
CA LYS A 82 -2.34 -5.99 -1.22
C LYS A 82 -0.85 -5.97 -0.89
N HIS A 83 -0.44 -5.53 0.31
CA HIS A 83 0.99 -5.30 0.60
C HIS A 83 1.86 -6.57 0.48
N LEU A 84 1.36 -7.73 0.93
CA LEU A 84 2.06 -9.01 0.79
C LEU A 84 2.09 -9.45 -0.67
N THR A 85 0.96 -9.39 -1.37
CA THR A 85 0.91 -9.75 -2.80
C THR A 85 1.84 -8.87 -3.64
N MET A 86 1.92 -7.56 -3.35
CA MET A 86 2.87 -6.65 -4.00
C MET A 86 4.33 -7.03 -3.72
N TYR A 87 4.64 -7.49 -2.50
CA TYR A 87 5.97 -8.00 -2.17
C TYR A 87 6.29 -9.28 -2.94
N ASP A 88 5.36 -10.23 -3.01
CA ASP A 88 5.55 -11.48 -3.76
C ASP A 88 5.77 -11.22 -5.25
N LEU A 89 5.01 -10.31 -5.85
CA LEU A 89 5.17 -9.91 -7.26
C LEU A 89 6.51 -9.24 -7.53
N MET A 90 7.06 -8.48 -6.57
CA MET A 90 8.38 -7.86 -6.71
C MET A 90 9.51 -8.90 -6.84
N LEU A 91 9.30 -10.13 -6.37
CA LEU A 91 10.28 -11.21 -6.46
C LEU A 91 10.24 -11.96 -7.81
N LEU A 92 9.24 -11.69 -8.65
CA LEU A 92 9.09 -12.30 -9.96
C LEU A 92 9.86 -11.52 -11.04
N ASP A 93 10.06 -12.16 -12.19
CA ASP A 93 10.67 -11.51 -13.36
C ASP A 93 9.66 -10.54 -13.99
N PRO A 94 9.94 -9.21 -14.03
CA PRO A 94 9.04 -8.23 -14.63
C PRO A 94 8.95 -8.33 -16.16
N GLU A 95 9.84 -9.07 -16.82
CA GLU A 95 9.80 -9.28 -18.28
C GLU A 95 8.93 -10.49 -18.69
N ASP A 96 8.46 -11.29 -17.72
CA ASP A 96 7.58 -12.42 -17.96
C ASP A 96 6.12 -11.96 -18.17
N ASP A 97 5.47 -12.48 -19.22
CA ASP A 97 4.07 -12.21 -19.56
C ASP A 97 3.14 -12.62 -18.39
N ASP A 98 3.46 -13.72 -17.69
CA ASP A 98 2.66 -14.18 -16.55
C ASP A 98 2.72 -13.16 -15.39
N THR A 99 3.88 -12.56 -15.13
CA THR A 99 4.02 -11.50 -14.10
C THR A 99 3.20 -10.27 -14.47
N TYR A 100 3.17 -9.90 -15.75
CA TYR A 100 2.35 -8.79 -16.23
C TYR A 100 0.85 -9.05 -15.96
N GLU A 101 0.35 -10.24 -16.30
CA GLU A 101 -1.05 -10.60 -16.06
C GLU A 101 -1.38 -10.60 -14.56
N MET A 102 -0.48 -11.10 -13.71
CA MET A 102 -0.68 -11.06 -12.25
C MET A 102 -0.73 -9.63 -11.69
N VAL A 103 0.13 -8.73 -12.16
CA VAL A 103 0.10 -7.30 -11.79
C VAL A 103 -1.20 -6.66 -12.27
N TRP A 104 -1.67 -7.03 -13.47
CA TRP A 104 -2.91 -6.50 -14.03
C TRP A 104 -4.14 -6.96 -13.25
N ASP A 105 -4.17 -8.22 -12.82
CA ASP A 105 -5.22 -8.78 -11.97
C ASP A 105 -5.18 -8.23 -10.54
N LEU A 106 -3.99 -7.97 -9.98
CA LEU A 106 -3.82 -7.31 -8.68
C LEU A 106 -4.61 -5.98 -8.62
N VAL A 107 -4.52 -5.20 -9.69
CA VAL A 107 -5.22 -3.92 -9.81
C VAL A 107 -6.65 -4.06 -10.32
N HIS A 108 -7.21 -5.28 -10.34
CA HIS A 108 -8.56 -5.58 -10.84
C HIS A 108 -8.80 -5.03 -12.25
N GLN A 109 -7.75 -4.99 -13.08
CA GLN A 109 -7.82 -4.47 -14.44
C GLN A 109 -8.29 -3.01 -14.51
N ASP A 110 -8.09 -2.25 -13.43
CA ASP A 110 -8.45 -0.85 -13.30
C ASP A 110 -7.21 0.05 -13.39
N LYS A 111 -7.07 0.74 -14.52
CA LYS A 111 -5.95 1.66 -14.78
C LYS A 111 -5.90 2.83 -13.79
N GLU A 112 -7.01 3.21 -13.18
CA GLU A 112 -7.01 4.28 -12.18
C GLU A 112 -6.24 3.88 -10.93
N ARG A 113 -6.08 2.58 -10.66
CA ARG A 113 -5.30 2.10 -9.52
C ARG A 113 -3.80 2.32 -9.66
N PHE A 114 -3.27 2.43 -10.87
CA PHE A 114 -1.88 2.84 -11.09
C PHE A 114 -1.65 4.34 -10.89
N LYS A 115 -2.72 5.14 -10.80
CA LYS A 115 -2.64 6.60 -10.64
C LYS A 115 -2.77 7.05 -9.20
N MET A 116 -2.87 6.12 -8.25
CA MET A 116 -2.87 6.38 -6.81
C MET A 116 -1.58 7.10 -6.38
#